data_AF-A0A3M1G9J8-F1
#
_entry.id   AF-A0A3M1G9J8-F1
#
_cell.length_a   1.000
_cell.length_b   1.000
_cell.length_c   1.000
_cell.angle_alpha   90.00
_cell.angle_beta   90.00
_cell.angle_gamma   90.00
#
_symmetry.space_group_name_H-M   'P 1'
#
loop_
_entity.id
_entity.type
_entity.pdbx_description
1 polymer ?
#
loop_
_entity_poly.entity_id
_entity_poly.type
_entity_poly.pdbx_seq_one_letter_code
_entity_poly.pdbx_strand_id
1 'polypeptide(L)' 'MVDKVTFELVSPERLLMSIQAAMVVVPGVEGDFGVLAGHAPFMSTVRPGVVSV' A
#
# COMPACT_ATOMS: atom_id res chain seq x y z
N MET A 1 0.19 20.73 6.57
CA MET A 1 1.21 19.82 6.01
C MET A 1 0.44 18.63 5.45
N VAL A 2 0.68 18.18 4.22
CA VAL A 2 -0.03 17.00 3.71
C VAL A 2 0.69 15.78 4.27
N ASP A 3 0.06 15.12 5.23
CA ASP A 3 0.62 13.93 5.83
C ASP A 3 0.68 12.82 4.77
N LYS A 4 1.81 12.13 4.69
CA LYS A 4 2.10 11.09 3.71
C LYS A 4 2.32 9.74 4.39
N VAL A 5 2.01 8.68 3.68
CA VAL A 5 2.31 7.30 4.09
C VAL A 5 3.55 6.81 3.38
N THR A 6 4.43 6.13 4.11
CA THR A 6 5.56 5.40 3.53
C THR A 6 5.03 4.12 2.92
N PHE A 7 5.20 3.97 1.60
CA PHE A 7 4.82 2.78 0.86
C PHE A 7 6.06 2.03 0.40
N GLU A 8 6.13 0.75 0.72
CA GLU A 8 7.20 -0.15 0.31
C GLU A 8 6.62 -1.39 -0.37
N LEU A 9 7.08 -1.66 -1.60
CA LEU A 9 6.76 -2.86 -2.34
C LEU A 9 7.97 -3.79 -2.35
N VAL A 10 7.85 -4.93 -1.69
CA VAL A 10 8.93 -5.91 -1.50
C VAL A 10 8.65 -7.20 -2.29
N SER A 11 9.68 -7.73 -2.94
CA SER A 11 9.70 -9.09 -3.48
C SER A 11 10.69 -9.95 -2.68
N PRO A 12 10.68 -11.29 -2.84
CA PRO A 12 11.65 -12.17 -2.20
C PRO A 12 13.11 -11.80 -2.51
N GLU A 13 13.39 -11.29 -3.71
CA GLU A 13 14.74 -10.95 -4.15
C GLU A 13 15.20 -9.56 -3.71
N ARG A 14 14.29 -8.57 -3.66
CA ARG A 14 14.64 -7.18 -3.34
C ARG A 14 13.43 -6.28 -3.03
N LEU A 15 13.73 -5.11 -2.50
CA LEU A 15 12.82 -3.97 -2.48
C LEU A 15 12.63 -3.43 -3.91
N LEU A 16 11.40 -3.43 -4.40
CA LEU A 16 11.04 -2.98 -5.75
C LEU A 16 10.74 -1.48 -5.79
N MET A 17 10.13 -0.93 -4.74
CA MET A 17 9.73 0.47 -4.66
C MET A 17 9.68 0.93 -3.20
N SER A 18 10.10 2.17 -2.92
CA SER A 18 9.93 2.84 -1.63
C SER A 18 9.69 4.33 -1.86
N ILE A 19 8.48 4.81 -1.57
CA ILE A 19 8.05 6.20 -1.84
C ILE A 19 7.14 6.77 -0.74
N GLN A 20 7.07 8.10 -0.68
CA GLN A 20 6.11 8.83 0.17
C GLN A 20 4.84 9.14 -0.63
N ALA A 21 3.77 8.40 -0.38
CA ALA A 21 2.49 8.50 -1.07
C ALA A 21 1.45 9.28 -0.25
N ALA A 22 0.50 9.93 -0.91
CA ALA A 22 -0.64 10.56 -0.21
C ALA A 22 -1.74 9.52 0.11
N MET A 23 -1.92 8.54 -0.78
CA MET A 23 -2.87 7.45 -0.65
C MET A 23 -2.37 6.26 -1.45
N VAL A 24 -2.58 5.04 -0.95
CA VAL A 24 -2.27 3.80 -1.67
C VAL A 24 -3.52 2.95 -1.78
N VAL A 25 -3.88 2.50 -2.98
CA VAL A 25 -4.99 1.56 -3.22
C VAL A 25 -4.43 0.19 -3.51
N VAL A 26 -4.80 -0.80 -2.70
CA VAL A 26 -4.30 -2.18 -2.78
C VAL A 26 -5.47 -3.15 -3.05
N PRO A 27 -5.32 -4.11 -3.98
CA PRO A 27 -6.34 -5.11 -4.26
C PRO A 27 -6.31 -6.24 -3.21
N GLY A 28 -7.05 -6.10 -2.12
CA GLY A 28 -7.21 -7.13 -1.09
C GLY A 28 -8.08 -8.30 -1.55
N VAL A 29 -8.04 -9.44 -0.85
CA VAL A 29 -8.91 -10.58 -1.18
C VAL A 29 -10.40 -10.31 -0.95
N GLU A 30 -10.74 -9.45 0.02
CA GLU A 30 -12.12 -9.05 0.35
C GLU A 30 -12.61 -7.84 -0.46
N GLY A 31 -11.73 -7.24 -1.26
CA GLY A 31 -12.01 -6.01 -2.01
C GLY A 31 -10.82 -5.07 -2.03
N ASP A 32 -10.99 -3.94 -2.71
CA ASP A 32 -9.95 -2.91 -2.79
C ASP A 32 -10.01 -2.03 -1.55
N PHE A 33 -8.85 -1.72 -0.98
CA PHE A 33 -8.76 -0.83 0.17
C PHE A 33 -7.74 0.28 -0.07
N GLY A 34 -8.07 1.47 0.43
CA GLY A 34 -7.24 2.66 0.38
C GLY A 34 -6.59 2.95 1.72
N VAL A 35 -5.29 3.18 1.73
CA VAL A 35 -4.51 3.54 2.92
C VAL A 35 -4.06 4.99 2.80
N LEU A 36 -4.46 5.83 3.76
CA LEU A 36 -4.04 7.22 3.89
C LEU A 36 -3.14 7.40 5.13
N ALA A 37 -2.62 8.61 5.31
CA ALA A 37 -1.88 8.96 6.52
C ALA A 37 -2.74 8.76 7.78
N GLY A 38 -2.14 8.16 8.82
CA GLY A 38 -2.80 7.90 10.10
C GLY A 38 -3.74 6.67 10.12
N HIS A 39 -3.74 5.85 9.06
CA HIS A 39 -4.50 4.60 9.05
C HIS A 39 -4.04 3.65 10.17
N ALA A 40 -4.99 2.99 10.85
CA ALA A 40 -4.70 2.01 11.89
C ALA A 40 -3.90 0.81 11.33
N PRO A 41 -3.10 0.11 12.15
CA PRO A 41 -2.41 -1.10 11.70
C PRO A 41 -3.40 -2.12 11.14
N PHE A 42 -3.12 -2.63 9.94
CA PHE A 42 -3.99 -3.56 9.23
C PHE A 42 -3.14 -4.58 8.46
N MET A 43 -3.60 -5.83 8.40
CA MET A 43 -2.95 -6.91 7.67
C MET A 43 -4.00 -7.62 6.82
N SER A 44 -3.69 -7.82 5.54
CA SER A 44 -4.56 -8.52 4.60
C SER A 44 -3.74 -9.25 3.55
N THR A 45 -4.33 -10.27 2.94
CA THR A 45 -3.77 -10.92 1.76
C THR A 45 -4.18 -10.15 0.50
N VAL A 46 -3.30 -10.13 -0.49
CA VAL A 46 -3.47 -9.36 -1.73
C VAL A 46 -3.76 -10.33 -2.87
N ARG A 47 -4.77 -10.02 -3.69
CA ARG A 47 -5.07 -10.77 -4.93
C ARG A 47 -4.27 -10.21 -6.11
N PRO A 48 -4.04 -10.98 -7.18
CA PRO A 48 -3.42 -10.43 -8.39
C PRO A 48 -4.21 -9.21 -8.92
N GLY A 49 -3.52 -8.10 -9.15
CA GLY A 49 -4.15 -6.84 -9.53
C GLY A 49 -3.16 -5.69 -9.62
N VAL A 50 -3.69 -4.48 -9.76
CA VAL A 50 -2.90 -3.25 -9.87
C VAL A 50 -2.92 -2.51 -8.53
N VAL A 51 -1.75 -2.10 -8.06
CA VAL A 51 -1.61 -1.20 -6.92
C VAL A 51 -1.50 0.23 -7.46
N SER A 52 -2.28 1.16 -6.92
CA SER A 52 -2.23 2.59 -7.29
C SER A 52 -1.63 3.38 -6.13
N VAL A 53 -0.63 4.21 -6.44
CA VAL A 53 0.22 4.93 -5.46
C VAL A 53 0.35 6.39 -5.86
#